data_AF-A0A075MT68-F1
#
_entry.id   AF-A0A075MT68-F1
#
_cell.length_a   1.000
_cell.length_b   1.000
_cell.length_c   1.000
_cell.angle_alpha   90.00
_cell.angle_beta   90.00
_cell.angle_gamma   90.00
#
_symmetry.space_group_name_H-M   'P 1'
#
loop_
_entity.id
_entity.type
_entity.pdbx_description
1 polymer ?
#
loop_
_entity_poly.entity_id
_entity_poly.type
_entity_poly.pdbx_seq_one_letter_code
_entity_poly.pdbx_strand_id
1 'polypeptide(L)'
;MLVPDTIDGDIIMALRPRQEAIADAVLSGLKETFGWSVYDLLIKKITQNYLNNKIDIRTAIVEHPAVFERAFIGLIGPLGEKFLADVCEKVQSELDLDHYATYSRVGDFAKYIMIASHA
;
A
#
# COMPACT_ATOMS: atom_id res chain seq x y z
N MET A 1 -4.99 -39.21 10.06
CA MET A 1 -5.76 -38.23 10.87
C MET A 1 -5.37 -36.85 10.36
N LEU A 2 -6.36 -35.98 10.18
CA LEU A 2 -6.31 -34.73 9.40
C LEU A 2 -5.24 -33.72 9.86
N VAL A 3 -4.75 -32.98 8.87
CA VAL A 3 -3.78 -31.86 8.91
C VAL A 3 -4.30 -30.70 9.78
N PRO A 4 -3.46 -29.94 10.50
CA PRO A 4 -3.81 -28.58 10.92
C PRO A 4 -3.15 -27.55 9.99
N ASP A 5 -3.79 -27.25 8.86
CA ASP A 5 -3.53 -26.08 7.99
C ASP A 5 -4.27 -24.85 8.54
N THR A 6 -4.05 -24.47 9.81
CA THR A 6 -4.80 -23.37 10.44
C THR A 6 -3.95 -22.24 11.00
N ILE A 7 -2.62 -22.36 11.03
CA ILE A 7 -1.76 -21.30 11.59
C ILE A 7 -1.68 -20.09 10.65
N ASP A 8 -1.60 -20.31 9.34
CA ASP A 8 -1.48 -19.21 8.37
C ASP A 8 -2.79 -18.40 8.22
N GLY A 9 -3.95 -19.06 8.26
CA GLY A 9 -5.24 -18.41 8.10
C GLY A 9 -5.59 -17.44 9.23
N ASP A 10 -5.30 -17.83 10.48
CA ASP A 10 -5.59 -17.03 11.67
C ASP A 10 -4.63 -15.83 11.81
N ILE A 11 -3.36 -16.01 11.46
CA ILE A 11 -2.38 -14.91 11.42
C ILE A 11 -2.71 -13.91 10.32
N ILE A 12 -3.07 -14.38 9.12
CA ILE A 12 -3.47 -13.50 8.00
C ILE A 12 -4.75 -12.71 8.37
N MET A 13 -5.72 -13.33 9.05
CA MET A 13 -6.93 -12.64 9.51
C MET A 13 -6.63 -11.57 10.57
N ALA A 14 -5.66 -11.80 11.46
CA ALA A 14 -5.28 -10.84 12.50
C ALA A 14 -4.56 -9.59 11.94
N LEU A 15 -3.82 -9.73 10.83
CA LEU A 15 -3.02 -8.65 10.25
C LEU A 15 -3.81 -7.75 9.29
N ARG A 16 -4.92 -8.26 8.73
CA ARG A 16 -5.70 -7.57 7.70
C ARG A 16 -6.22 -6.19 8.13
N PRO A 17 -6.81 -6.00 9.34
CA PRO A 17 -7.25 -4.66 9.77
C PRO A 17 -6.12 -3.63 9.80
N ARG A 18 -4.88 -4.08 10.05
CA ARG A 18 -3.73 -3.19 10.10
C ARG A 18 -3.15 -2.88 8.74
N GLN A 19 -3.05 -3.86 7.85
CA GLN A 19 -2.73 -3.65 6.43
C GLN A 19 -3.67 -2.61 5.82
N GLU A 20 -4.94 -2.73 6.15
CA GLU A 20 -6.00 -1.82 5.78
C GLU A 20 -5.80 -0.41 6.35
N ALA A 21 -5.47 -0.26 7.64
CA ALA A 21 -5.15 1.03 8.24
C ALA A 21 -3.93 1.71 7.59
N ILE A 22 -2.90 0.92 7.25
CA ILE A 22 -1.72 1.41 6.53
C ILE A 22 -2.12 1.86 5.12
N ALA A 23 -2.95 1.08 4.41
CA ALA A 23 -3.44 1.45 3.09
C ALA A 23 -4.24 2.77 3.14
N ASP A 24 -5.12 2.92 4.13
CA ASP A 24 -5.89 4.14 4.35
C ASP A 24 -4.98 5.35 4.62
N ALA A 25 -3.94 5.17 5.44
CA ALA A 25 -2.97 6.22 5.73
C ALA A 25 -2.14 6.59 4.49
N VAL A 26 -1.70 5.62 3.68
CA VAL A 26 -1.00 5.88 2.41
C VAL A 26 -1.91 6.67 1.45
N LEU A 27 -3.17 6.26 1.29
CA LEU A 27 -4.12 6.97 0.44
C LEU A 27 -4.38 8.40 0.93
N SER A 28 -4.46 8.59 2.25
CA SER A 28 -4.56 9.92 2.86
C SER A 28 -3.33 10.77 2.56
N GLY A 29 -2.13 10.23 2.76
CA GLY A 29 -0.87 10.93 2.47
C GLY A 29 -0.72 11.32 0.99
N LEU A 30 -1.15 10.45 0.09
CA LEU A 30 -1.20 10.76 -1.35
C LEU A 30 -2.21 11.86 -1.65
N LYS A 31 -3.40 11.80 -1.04
CA LYS A 31 -4.43 12.84 -1.21
C LYS A 31 -3.97 14.20 -0.69
N GLU A 32 -3.23 14.24 0.42
CA GLU A 32 -2.62 15.45 0.95
C GLU A 32 -1.51 15.99 0.04
N THR A 33 -0.65 15.12 -0.47
CA THR A 33 0.49 15.48 -1.32
C THR A 33 0.05 16.09 -2.66
N PHE A 34 -0.94 15.48 -3.32
CA PHE A 34 -1.36 15.89 -4.66
C PHE A 34 -2.59 16.83 -4.66
N GLY A 35 -3.32 16.90 -3.55
CA GLY A 35 -4.63 17.53 -3.49
C GLY A 35 -5.71 16.68 -4.17
N TRP A 36 -6.98 16.99 -3.87
CA TRP A 36 -8.13 16.15 -4.24
C TRP A 36 -8.24 15.88 -5.74
N SER A 37 -8.12 16.90 -6.60
CA SER A 37 -8.35 16.76 -8.04
C SER A 37 -7.31 15.87 -8.73
N VAL A 38 -6.04 16.00 -8.33
CA VAL A 38 -4.94 15.21 -8.91
C VAL A 38 -4.99 13.80 -8.35
N TYR A 39 -5.26 13.65 -7.04
CA TYR A 39 -5.48 12.36 -6.41
C TYR A 39 -6.61 11.57 -7.08
N ASP A 40 -7.79 12.17 -7.26
CA ASP A 40 -8.94 11.50 -7.87
C ASP A 40 -8.63 11.02 -9.30
N LEU A 41 -7.96 11.87 -10.09
CA LEU A 41 -7.53 11.51 -11.43
C LEU A 41 -6.50 10.37 -11.43
N LEU A 42 -5.53 10.39 -10.52
CA LEU A 42 -4.52 9.35 -10.37
C LEU A 42 -5.17 8.01 -10.02
N ILE A 43 -6.01 7.97 -8.99
CA ILE A 43 -6.68 6.75 -8.55
C ILE A 43 -7.57 6.21 -9.68
N LYS A 44 -8.34 7.07 -10.35
CA LYS A 44 -9.17 6.67 -11.48
C LYS A 44 -8.34 6.04 -12.60
N LYS A 45 -7.18 6.62 -12.95
CA LYS A 45 -6.30 6.06 -13.98
C LYS A 45 -5.67 4.73 -13.55
N ILE A 46 -5.27 4.58 -12.29
CA ILE A 46 -4.75 3.30 -11.78
C ILE A 46 -5.84 2.24 -11.89
N THR A 47 -7.04 2.53 -11.37
CA THR A 47 -8.15 1.59 -11.35
C THR A 47 -8.60 1.17 -12.76
N GLN A 48 -8.68 2.12 -13.69
CA GLN A 48 -9.08 1.84 -15.07
C GLN A 48 -8.01 1.08 -15.87
N ASN A 49 -6.75 1.50 -15.77
CA ASN A 49 -5.70 1.01 -16.69
C ASN A 49 -4.94 -0.21 -16.16
N TYR A 50 -4.93 -0.41 -14.85
CA TYR A 50 -4.12 -1.47 -14.21
C TYR A 50 -4.97 -2.47 -13.44
N LEU A 51 -6.13 -2.06 -12.93
CA LEU A 51 -7.00 -2.91 -12.09
C LEU A 51 -8.28 -3.37 -12.82
N ASN A 52 -8.47 -2.97 -14.08
CA ASN A 52 -9.66 -3.28 -14.91
C ASN A 52 -11.00 -2.96 -14.21
N ASN A 53 -11.03 -1.98 -13.29
CA ASN A 53 -12.17 -1.67 -12.42
C ASN A 53 -12.72 -2.86 -11.61
N LYS A 54 -11.93 -3.92 -11.42
CA LYS A 54 -12.37 -5.13 -10.69
C LYS A 54 -12.08 -5.07 -9.19
N ILE A 55 -11.06 -4.31 -8.82
CA ILE A 55 -10.63 -4.13 -7.44
C ILE A 55 -10.48 -2.64 -7.18
N ASP A 56 -10.93 -2.19 -6.01
CA ASP A 56 -10.71 -0.83 -5.56
C ASP A 56 -9.24 -0.63 -5.14
N ILE A 57 -8.83 0.63 -5.02
CA ILE A 57 -7.43 0.98 -4.80
C ILE A 57 -6.90 0.52 -3.43
N ARG A 58 -7.77 0.51 -2.41
CA ARG A 58 -7.40 0.09 -1.06
C ARG A 58 -7.14 -1.41 -1.04
N THR A 59 -8.03 -2.19 -1.65
CA THR A 59 -7.83 -3.63 -1.88
C THR A 59 -6.56 -3.89 -2.69
N ALA A 60 -6.28 -3.08 -3.72
CA ALA A 60 -5.05 -3.22 -4.51
C ALA A 60 -3.77 -2.98 -3.69
N ILE A 61 -3.76 -2.02 -2.76
CA ILE A 61 -2.62 -1.79 -1.86
C ILE A 61 -2.40 -2.99 -0.92
N VAL A 62 -3.48 -3.56 -0.39
CA VAL A 62 -3.39 -4.67 0.58
C VAL A 62 -3.06 -6.00 -0.10
N GLU A 63 -3.78 -6.37 -1.15
CA GLU A 63 -3.69 -7.71 -1.77
C GLU A 63 -2.68 -7.77 -2.91
N HIS A 64 -2.44 -6.65 -3.59
CA HIS A 64 -1.55 -6.56 -4.74
C HIS A 64 -0.61 -5.34 -4.69
N PRO A 65 0.11 -5.10 -3.58
CA PRO A 65 0.91 -3.88 -3.38
C PRO A 65 1.91 -3.60 -4.51
N ALA A 66 2.56 -4.63 -5.04
CA ALA A 66 3.50 -4.49 -6.16
C ALA A 66 2.82 -4.09 -7.49
N VAL A 67 1.53 -4.36 -7.67
CA VAL A 67 0.76 -3.87 -8.83
C VAL A 67 0.44 -2.39 -8.65
N PHE A 68 -0.01 -2.00 -7.46
CA PHE A 68 -0.26 -0.61 -7.11
C PHE A 68 1.01 0.26 -7.30
N GLU A 69 2.12 -0.14 -6.71
CA GLU A 69 3.40 0.58 -6.77
C GLU A 69 3.85 0.82 -8.22
N ARG A 70 3.84 -0.24 -9.04
CA ARG A 70 4.20 -0.13 -10.46
C ARG A 70 3.24 0.73 -11.25
N ALA A 71 1.94 0.65 -10.97
CA ALA A 71 0.94 1.49 -11.63
C ALA A 71 1.12 2.97 -11.26
N PHE A 72 1.36 3.26 -9.99
CA PHE A 72 1.59 4.59 -9.48
C PHE A 72 2.86 5.22 -10.08
N ILE A 73 3.99 4.51 -10.00
CA ILE A 73 5.26 4.97 -10.59
C ILE A 73 5.16 5.06 -12.10
N GLY A 74 4.48 4.12 -12.77
CA GLY A 74 4.27 4.15 -14.21
C GLY A 74 3.46 5.36 -14.69
N LEU A 75 2.54 5.88 -13.88
CA LEU A 75 1.74 7.06 -14.20
C LEU A 75 2.44 8.38 -13.90
N ILE A 76 3.19 8.45 -12.80
CA ILE A 76 3.87 9.68 -12.36
C ILE A 76 5.28 9.79 -12.96
N GLY A 77 5.87 8.68 -13.37
CA GLY A 77 7.26 8.59 -13.79
C GLY A 77 8.22 8.55 -12.60
N PRO A 78 9.50 8.92 -12.79
CA PRO A 78 10.55 8.78 -11.77
C PRO A 78 10.27 9.49 -10.45
N LEU A 79 9.44 10.54 -10.44
CA LEU A 79 9.05 11.23 -9.22
C LEU A 79 8.09 10.40 -8.34
N GLY A 80 7.39 9.42 -8.91
CA GLY A 80 6.46 8.56 -8.18
C GLY A 80 7.14 7.77 -7.07
N GLU A 81 8.37 7.31 -7.29
CA GLU A 81 9.15 6.62 -6.26
C GLU A 81 9.40 7.53 -5.06
N LYS A 82 9.82 8.78 -5.32
CA LYS A 82 10.07 9.77 -4.27
C LYS A 82 8.80 10.07 -3.47
N PHE A 83 7.68 10.29 -4.15
CA PHE A 83 6.42 10.56 -3.46
C PHE A 83 5.95 9.37 -2.61
N LEU A 84 6.13 8.13 -3.08
CA LEU A 84 5.82 6.96 -2.27
C LEU A 84 6.75 6.84 -1.06
N ALA A 85 8.05 7.12 -1.22
CA ALA A 85 8.98 7.13 -0.10
C ALA A 85 8.58 8.15 0.97
N ASP A 86 8.32 9.40 0.57
CA ASP A 86 7.93 10.49 1.48
C ASP A 86 6.61 10.15 2.22
N VAL A 87 5.63 9.57 1.52
CA VAL A 87 4.36 9.14 2.13
C VAL A 87 4.56 7.95 3.07
N CYS A 88 5.35 6.95 2.70
CA CYS A 88 5.60 5.79 3.55
C CYS A 88 6.37 6.17 4.81
N GLU A 89 7.36 7.07 4.73
CA GLU A 89 8.06 7.61 5.89
C GLU A 89 7.10 8.34 6.84
N LYS A 90 6.20 9.16 6.29
CA LYS A 90 5.17 9.84 7.08
C LYS A 90 4.24 8.85 7.78
N VAL A 91 3.72 7.86 7.06
CA VAL A 91 2.82 6.83 7.61
C VAL A 91 3.53 5.98 8.66
N GLN A 92 4.82 5.68 8.46
CA GLN A 92 5.65 4.98 9.44
C GLN A 92 5.70 5.74 10.76
N SER A 93 5.91 7.06 10.72
CA SER A 93 5.92 7.91 11.91
C SER A 93 4.54 8.08 12.53
N GLU A 94 3.48 8.19 11.74
CA GLU A 94 2.10 8.44 12.25
C GLU A 94 1.50 7.22 12.94
N LEU A 95 1.83 6.03 12.46
CA LEU A 95 1.31 4.77 12.98
C LEU A 95 2.28 4.05 13.92
N ASP A 96 3.39 4.70 14.30
CA ASP A 96 4.46 4.14 15.15
C ASP A 96 4.91 2.74 14.67
N LEU A 97 5.12 2.62 13.35
CA LEU A 97 5.47 1.36 12.73
C LEU A 97 6.95 1.04 12.98
N ASP A 98 7.27 -0.25 13.04
CA ASP A 98 8.64 -0.75 13.21
C ASP A 98 9.62 -0.03 12.26
N HIS A 99 10.77 0.37 12.78
CA HIS A 99 11.86 0.98 12.01
C HIS A 99 12.32 0.11 10.83
N TYR A 100 12.09 -1.20 10.86
CA TYR A 100 12.35 -2.10 9.73
C TYR A 100 11.32 -2.03 8.58
N ALA A 101 10.17 -1.38 8.79
CA ALA A 101 9.14 -1.13 7.79
C ALA A 101 9.47 0.12 6.95
N THR A 102 10.60 0.11 6.25
CA THR A 102 11.03 1.22 5.39
C THR A 102 10.73 0.94 3.92
N TYR A 103 10.20 1.93 3.21
CA TYR A 103 10.22 1.98 1.75
C TYR A 103 11.49 2.70 1.30
N SER A 104 12.47 1.97 0.75
CA SER A 104 13.76 2.57 0.35
C SER A 104 13.95 2.67 -1.17
N ARG A 105 13.26 1.82 -1.93
CA ARG A 105 13.32 1.78 -3.40
C ARG A 105 12.08 1.13 -3.99
N VAL A 106 11.90 1.29 -5.31
CA VAL A 106 10.93 0.50 -6.08
C VAL A 106 11.07 -1.00 -5.81
N GLY A 107 9.95 -1.64 -5.52
CA GLY A 107 9.81 -3.05 -5.15
C GLY A 107 9.67 -3.29 -3.65
N ASP A 108 9.95 -2.28 -2.82
CA ASP A 108 9.86 -2.43 -1.36
C ASP A 108 8.43 -2.24 -0.83
N PHE A 109 7.48 -1.75 -1.64
CA PHE A 109 6.12 -1.44 -1.16
C PHE A 109 5.40 -2.66 -0.58
N ALA A 110 5.56 -3.84 -1.20
CA ALA A 110 4.96 -5.07 -0.68
C ALA A 110 5.54 -5.45 0.70
N LYS A 111 6.86 -5.25 0.88
CA LYS A 111 7.54 -5.48 2.16
C LYS A 111 7.07 -4.46 3.20
N TYR A 112 6.93 -3.20 2.82
CA TYR A 112 6.40 -2.13 3.69
C TYR A 112 5.03 -2.50 4.25
N ILE A 113 4.06 -2.85 3.38
CA ILE A 113 2.70 -3.24 3.81
C ILE A 113 2.74 -4.50 4.71
N MET A 114 3.58 -5.49 4.41
CA MET A 114 3.69 -6.70 5.22
C MET A 114 4.33 -6.46 6.59
N ILE A 115 5.51 -5.83 6.65
CA ILE A 115 6.26 -5.66 7.91
C ILE A 115 5.57 -4.67 8.84
N ALA A 116 5.07 -3.55 8.30
CA ALA A 116 4.33 -2.57 9.10
C ALA A 116 3.10 -3.18 9.80
N SER A 117 2.55 -4.27 9.26
CA SER A 117 1.41 -4.95 9.86
C SER A 117 1.77 -5.82 11.07
N HIS A 118 3.04 -6.16 11.27
CA HIS A 118 3.50 -7.04 12.35
C HIS A 118 4.00 -6.29 13.61
N ALA A 119 4.08 -4.96 13.58
CA ALA A 119 4.78 -4.15 14.59
C ALA A 119 4.10 -4.04 15.98
#